data_AF-A0A1V6JJW7-F1
#
_entry.id   AF-A0A1V6JJW7-F1
#
_cell.length_a   1.000
_cell.length_b   1.000
_cell.length_c   1.000
_cell.angle_alpha   90.00
_cell.angle_beta   90.00
_cell.angle_gamma   90.00
#
_symmetry.space_group_name_H-M   'P 1'
#
loop_
_entity.id
_entity.type
_entity.pdbx_description
1 polymer ?
#
loop_
_entity_poly.entity_id
_entity_poly.type
_entity_poly.pdbx_seq_one_letter_code
_entity_poly.pdbx_strand_id
1 'polypeptide(L)'
;MKKILKLIGLLLGSLLFIFLLLRIIWLFNAKKELNIYILDKTVTRIDRPEHKSFTWILNNRRFVMPNKKAYSHTKDYYGFFPIDIKNEVFDFKSIRINEVDAYASIFDIAYYADCYGVHSFEWYKGKTKPVYSQKVYGGLNQNDYLLMKKMIDNKKLVIAEYNMFSTPTNALVRSKAETLMNIQWTSWAGKYFSNLNINQKCGPPEWMKNLYESQHMGVWPTDKGGIVLLNNDGLIELLIEDEHLNSITPTIITQPEGIAKYGVCESVPFEQWFEFVLPNENEVVSYLEIDVNAKGEDILSKMGLSATTPMVIKDPNGTYFYFCGNFGGNPVQMWTAKIAGGKWVNRFLYQFNAKNRTIFFHNYYAPLINTILNDYYALKNES
;
A
#
# COMPACT_ATOMS: atom_id res chain seq x y z
N MET A 1 -42.37 2.35 27.91
CA MET A 1 -41.02 1.89 28.33
C MET A 1 -40.79 0.39 28.14
N LYS A 2 -41.51 -0.52 28.83
CA LYS A 2 -41.29 -1.99 28.69
C LYS A 2 -41.42 -2.55 27.26
N LYS A 3 -42.37 -2.06 26.45
CA LYS A 3 -42.52 -2.46 25.03
C LYS A 3 -41.33 -2.03 24.16
N ILE A 4 -40.80 -0.81 24.38
CA ILE A 4 -39.63 -0.28 23.67
C ILE A 4 -38.38 -1.08 24.03
N LEU A 5 -38.17 -1.38 25.32
CA LEU A 5 -37.06 -2.23 25.79
C LEU A 5 -37.12 -3.65 25.17
N LYS A 6 -38.30 -4.26 25.07
CA LYS A 6 -38.48 -5.54 24.37
C LYS A 6 -38.16 -5.45 22.88
N LEU A 7 -38.58 -4.36 22.22
CA LEU A 7 -38.31 -4.13 20.80
C LEU A 7 -36.80 -3.95 20.54
N ILE A 8 -36.12 -3.17 21.38
CA ILE A 8 -34.66 -2.98 21.33
C ILE A 8 -33.95 -4.31 21.58
N GLY A 9 -34.38 -5.08 22.58
CA GLY A 9 -33.82 -6.40 22.86
C GLY A 9 -33.97 -7.36 21.69
N LEU A 10 -35.13 -7.38 21.03
CA LEU A 10 -35.38 -8.22 19.86
C LEU A 10 -34.54 -7.79 18.65
N LEU A 11 -34.38 -6.48 18.43
CA LEU A 11 -33.50 -5.95 17.38
C LEU A 11 -32.04 -6.34 17.62
N LEU A 12 -31.52 -6.12 18.83
CA LEU A 12 -30.14 -6.50 19.19
C LEU A 12 -29.91 -8.01 19.09
N GLY A 13 -30.87 -8.81 19.56
CA GLY A 13 -30.84 -10.26 19.41
C GLY A 13 -30.81 -10.70 17.95
N SER A 14 -31.60 -10.06 17.10
CA SER A 14 -31.63 -10.34 15.65
C SER A 14 -30.31 -9.96 14.98
N LEU A 15 -29.72 -8.80 15.31
CA LEU A 15 -28.41 -8.38 14.78
C LEU A 15 -27.30 -9.34 15.21
N LEU A 16 -27.30 -9.78 16.47
CA LEU A 16 -26.34 -10.77 16.97
C LEU A 16 -26.52 -12.12 16.26
N PHE A 17 -27.76 -12.57 16.06
CA PHE A 17 -28.04 -13.80 15.33
C PHE A 17 -27.55 -13.74 13.88
N ILE A 18 -27.81 -12.64 13.17
CA ILE A 18 -27.30 -12.42 11.81
C ILE A 18 -25.76 -12.44 11.81
N PHE A 19 -25.13 -11.76 12.76
CA PHE A 19 -23.67 -11.75 12.87
C PHE A 19 -23.09 -13.17 13.07
N LEU A 20 -23.69 -13.97 13.97
CA LEU A 20 -23.27 -15.35 14.20
C LEU A 20 -23.48 -16.23 12.97
N LEU A 21 -24.61 -16.07 12.27
CA LEU A 21 -24.89 -16.80 11.03
C LEU A 21 -23.84 -16.47 9.96
N LEU A 22 -23.53 -15.19 9.73
CA LEU A 22 -22.50 -14.77 8.77
C LEU A 22 -21.11 -15.30 9.16
N ARG A 23 -20.82 -15.40 10.47
CA ARG A 23 -19.60 -16.02 10.97
C ARG A 23 -19.54 -17.51 10.65
N ILE A 24 -20.64 -18.23 10.86
CA ILE A 24 -20.75 -19.67 10.56
C ILE A 24 -20.59 -19.91 9.06
N ILE A 25 -21.26 -19.12 8.21
CA ILE A 25 -21.12 -19.21 6.74
C ILE A 25 -19.65 -19.02 6.34
N TRP A 26 -18.95 -18.05 6.92
CA TRP A 26 -17.52 -17.87 6.66
C TRP A 26 -16.67 -19.08 7.09
N LEU A 27 -17.02 -19.77 8.17
CA LEU A 27 -16.34 -20.98 8.62
C LEU A 27 -16.50 -22.18 7.68
N PHE A 28 -17.48 -22.17 6.77
CA PHE A 28 -17.64 -23.22 5.76
C PHE A 28 -16.73 -23.04 4.53
N ASN A 29 -16.17 -21.84 4.29
CA ASN A 29 -15.21 -21.65 3.20
C ASN A 29 -13.97 -22.52 3.42
N ALA A 30 -13.42 -23.16 2.38
CA ALA A 30 -12.22 -23.97 2.52
C ALA A 30 -11.02 -23.12 2.97
N LYS A 31 -10.15 -23.70 3.81
CA LYS A 31 -8.85 -23.09 4.16
C LYS A 31 -7.87 -23.36 3.01
N LYS A 32 -7.20 -22.31 2.54
CA LYS A 32 -6.20 -22.36 1.48
C LYS A 32 -4.82 -22.14 2.10
N GLU A 33 -3.98 -23.17 2.14
CA GLU A 33 -2.62 -23.02 2.68
C GLU A 33 -1.73 -22.28 1.70
N LEU A 34 -1.21 -21.15 2.16
CA LEU A 34 -0.34 -20.29 1.37
C LEU A 34 0.59 -19.60 2.34
N ASN A 35 1.86 -19.99 2.35
CA ASN A 35 2.87 -19.46 3.26
C ASN A 35 3.44 -18.16 2.69
N ILE A 36 2.97 -17.02 3.18
CA ILE A 36 3.34 -15.69 2.68
C ILE A 36 4.37 -15.04 3.61
N TYR A 37 5.49 -14.61 3.03
CA TYR A 37 6.45 -13.71 3.66
C TYR A 37 5.96 -12.28 3.48
N ILE A 38 5.65 -11.57 4.57
CA ILE A 38 5.19 -10.17 4.53
C ILE A 38 6.31 -9.29 5.08
N LEU A 39 6.83 -8.36 4.28
CA LEU A 39 7.84 -7.38 4.68
C LEU A 39 7.20 -5.99 4.79
N ASP A 40 7.27 -5.40 5.97
CA ASP A 40 6.87 -4.03 6.25
C ASP A 40 7.86 -3.38 7.21
N LYS A 41 8.64 -2.44 6.69
CA LYS A 41 9.65 -1.70 7.44
C LYS A 41 9.13 -0.39 8.01
N THR A 42 7.94 0.04 7.62
CA THR A 42 7.37 1.37 7.89
C THR A 42 6.22 1.26 8.89
N VAL A 43 6.55 0.79 10.10
CA VAL A 43 5.53 0.52 11.14
C VAL A 43 5.66 1.47 12.33
N THR A 44 5.18 2.70 12.15
CA THR A 44 5.18 3.73 13.20
C THR A 44 3.92 3.72 14.07
N ARG A 45 2.93 2.88 13.74
CA ARG A 45 1.61 2.83 14.39
C ARG A 45 1.20 1.42 14.80
N ILE A 46 0.45 1.31 15.90
CA ILE A 46 -0.07 0.03 16.42
C ILE A 46 -1.03 -0.65 15.43
N ASP A 47 -1.75 0.13 14.63
CA ASP A 47 -2.73 -0.40 13.67
C ASP A 47 -2.11 -0.90 12.36
N ARG A 48 -0.83 -0.62 12.11
CA ARG A 48 0.00 -1.18 11.01
C ARG A 48 -0.66 -1.07 9.64
N PRO A 49 -0.99 0.16 9.19
CA PRO A 49 -1.87 0.37 8.04
C PRO A 49 -1.36 -0.26 6.74
N GLU A 50 -0.04 -0.28 6.50
CA GLU A 50 0.55 -0.65 5.20
C GLU A 50 0.35 -2.12 4.81
N HIS A 51 0.16 -3.05 5.75
CA HIS A 51 -0.13 -4.46 5.42
C HIS A 51 -1.42 -5.01 6.07
N LYS A 52 -2.16 -4.16 6.79
CA LYS A 52 -3.41 -4.56 7.45
C LYS A 52 -4.47 -4.99 6.45
N SER A 53 -4.64 -4.24 5.37
CA SER A 53 -5.65 -4.50 4.34
C SER A 53 -5.35 -5.78 3.55
N PHE A 54 -4.08 -6.04 3.23
CA PHE A 54 -3.63 -7.32 2.68
C PHE A 54 -3.99 -8.47 3.62
N THR A 55 -3.65 -8.37 4.91
CA THR A 55 -3.98 -9.40 5.92
C THR A 55 -5.49 -9.58 6.11
N TRP A 56 -6.27 -8.50 5.94
CA TRP A 56 -7.73 -8.58 5.94
C TRP A 56 -8.21 -9.48 4.79
N ILE A 57 -7.66 -9.32 3.58
CA ILE A 57 -8.03 -10.12 2.40
C ILE A 57 -7.66 -11.59 2.62
N LEU A 58 -6.46 -11.87 3.15
CA LEU A 58 -6.03 -13.23 3.50
C LEU A 58 -7.06 -13.91 4.42
N ASN A 59 -7.45 -13.22 5.48
CA ASN A 59 -8.41 -13.74 6.44
C ASN A 59 -9.82 -13.87 5.84
N ASN A 60 -10.26 -12.94 5.00
CA ASN A 60 -11.56 -13.01 4.36
C ASN A 60 -11.69 -14.19 3.39
N ARG A 61 -10.61 -14.48 2.67
CA ARG A 61 -10.53 -15.57 1.69
C ARG A 61 -9.99 -16.88 2.27
N ARG A 62 -9.73 -16.91 3.59
CA ARG A 62 -9.20 -18.05 4.34
C ARG A 62 -7.88 -18.60 3.80
N PHE A 63 -7.02 -17.71 3.30
CA PHE A 63 -5.61 -18.02 3.17
C PHE A 63 -4.99 -18.15 4.57
N VAL A 64 -4.32 -19.26 4.83
CA VAL A 64 -3.80 -19.63 6.14
C VAL A 64 -2.35 -20.08 6.04
N MET A 65 -1.62 -19.94 7.15
CA MET A 65 -0.29 -20.49 7.31
C MET A 65 -0.30 -22.03 7.26
N PRO A 66 0.87 -22.69 7.08
CA PRO A 66 0.98 -24.16 7.06
C PRO A 66 0.45 -24.88 8.32
N ASN A 67 0.35 -24.18 9.45
CA ASN A 67 -0.27 -24.71 10.67
C ASN A 67 -1.80 -24.50 10.72
N LYS A 68 -2.43 -24.20 9.59
CA LYS A 68 -3.86 -23.89 9.41
C LYS A 68 -4.38 -22.70 10.23
N LYS A 69 -3.49 -21.86 10.81
CA LYS A 69 -3.87 -20.64 11.53
C LYS A 69 -4.03 -19.46 10.56
N ALA A 70 -4.97 -18.59 10.91
CA ALA A 70 -5.23 -17.33 10.23
C ALA A 70 -4.06 -16.34 10.44
N TYR A 71 -3.79 -15.50 9.45
CA TYR A 71 -2.76 -14.46 9.51
C TYR A 71 -3.11 -13.34 10.49
N SER A 72 -2.10 -12.86 11.21
CA SER A 72 -2.16 -11.75 12.15
C SER A 72 -1.31 -10.58 11.66
N HIS A 73 -1.96 -9.50 11.25
CA HIS A 73 -1.31 -8.24 10.87
C HIS A 73 -0.47 -7.59 11.97
N THR A 74 -0.45 -8.12 13.20
CA THR A 74 0.40 -7.60 14.28
C THR A 74 1.61 -8.47 14.59
N LYS A 75 1.69 -9.68 14.02
CA LYS A 75 2.70 -10.69 14.38
C LYS A 75 3.37 -11.32 13.17
N ASP A 76 2.61 -11.54 12.10
CA ASP A 76 3.02 -12.40 10.99
C ASP A 76 3.61 -11.55 9.84
N TYR A 77 4.61 -10.73 10.18
CA TYR A 77 5.37 -9.93 9.22
C TYR A 77 6.86 -9.88 9.62
N TYR A 78 7.66 -9.20 8.79
CA TYR A 78 9.08 -8.93 8.97
C TYR A 78 9.31 -7.42 8.77
N GLY A 79 10.34 -6.86 9.39
CA GLY A 79 10.62 -5.42 9.38
C GLY A 79 10.53 -4.82 10.77
N PHE A 80 9.88 -3.67 10.94
CA PHE A 80 9.89 -2.90 12.18
C PHE A 80 8.73 -3.28 13.13
N PHE A 81 9.02 -3.51 14.41
CA PHE A 81 8.04 -3.95 15.41
C PHE A 81 7.94 -2.94 16.56
N PRO A 82 6.88 -2.10 16.60
CA PRO A 82 6.63 -1.27 17.77
C PRO A 82 6.16 -2.16 18.93
N ILE A 83 6.97 -2.23 19.99
CA ILE A 83 6.64 -2.96 21.23
C ILE A 83 5.86 -2.04 22.17
N ASP A 84 6.40 -0.83 22.41
CA ASP A 84 5.77 0.20 23.22
C ASP A 84 6.04 1.58 22.61
N ILE A 85 5.03 2.14 21.95
CA ILE A 85 5.13 3.46 21.32
C ILE A 85 5.29 4.58 22.35
N LYS A 86 4.76 4.44 23.56
CA LYS A 86 4.84 5.49 24.58
C LYS A 86 6.26 5.60 25.14
N ASN A 87 6.91 4.46 25.31
CA ASN A 87 8.28 4.36 25.81
C ASN A 87 9.31 4.21 24.67
N GLU A 88 8.88 4.38 23.42
CA GLU A 88 9.74 4.36 22.23
C GLU A 88 10.53 3.05 22.06
N VAL A 89 9.99 1.94 22.58
CA VAL A 89 10.59 0.61 22.52
C VAL A 89 10.13 -0.11 21.26
N PHE A 90 11.10 -0.61 20.51
CA PHE A 90 10.87 -1.37 19.29
C PHE A 90 11.83 -2.55 19.20
N ASP A 91 11.49 -3.46 18.30
CA ASP A 91 12.34 -4.53 17.81
C ASP A 91 12.23 -4.55 16.28
N PHE A 92 13.03 -5.37 15.62
CA PHE A 92 12.88 -5.62 14.20
C PHE A 92 13.18 -7.08 13.88
N LYS A 93 12.44 -7.61 12.91
CA LYS A 93 12.61 -8.98 12.42
C LYS A 93 13.12 -8.94 10.99
N SER A 94 14.39 -9.26 10.78
CA SER A 94 14.98 -9.33 9.45
C SER A 94 15.54 -10.73 9.19
N ILE A 95 15.68 -11.05 7.90
CA ILE A 95 16.35 -12.28 7.47
C ILE A 95 17.86 -12.05 7.37
N ARG A 96 18.63 -13.09 7.67
CA ARG A 96 20.08 -13.11 7.50
C ARG A 96 20.43 -13.67 6.12
N ILE A 97 21.62 -13.34 5.62
CA ILE A 97 22.07 -13.77 4.29
C ILE A 97 22.10 -15.30 4.13
N ASN A 98 22.48 -16.03 5.18
CA ASN A 98 22.52 -17.50 5.19
C ASN A 98 21.13 -18.16 5.33
N GLU A 99 20.08 -17.38 5.61
CA GLU A 99 18.71 -17.86 5.72
C GLU A 99 17.93 -17.69 4.40
N VAL A 100 18.46 -16.93 3.44
CA VAL A 100 17.77 -16.59 2.17
C VAL A 100 17.26 -17.83 1.46
N ASP A 101 18.10 -18.85 1.25
CA ASP A 101 17.70 -20.06 0.53
C ASP A 101 16.64 -20.87 1.30
N ALA A 102 16.76 -20.94 2.62
CA ALA A 102 15.77 -21.61 3.47
C ALA A 102 14.42 -20.89 3.40
N TYR A 103 14.42 -19.55 3.45
CA TYR A 103 13.22 -18.73 3.34
C TYR A 103 12.57 -18.85 1.96
N ALA A 104 13.37 -18.75 0.89
CA ALA A 104 12.90 -18.90 -0.48
C ALA A 104 12.34 -20.31 -0.75
N SER A 105 12.77 -21.32 0.01
CA SER A 105 12.23 -22.68 -0.07
C SER A 105 10.87 -22.81 0.65
N ILE A 106 10.75 -22.30 1.88
CA ILE A 106 9.54 -22.48 2.71
C ILE A 106 8.38 -21.55 2.35
N PHE A 107 8.65 -20.34 1.87
CA PHE A 107 7.61 -19.37 1.54
C PHE A 107 7.12 -19.59 0.12
N ASP A 108 5.82 -19.49 -0.06
CA ASP A 108 5.14 -19.58 -1.35
C ASP A 108 5.10 -18.22 -2.05
N ILE A 109 4.96 -17.14 -1.29
CA ILE A 109 4.80 -15.78 -1.80
C ILE A 109 5.67 -14.85 -0.96
N ALA A 110 6.25 -13.83 -1.60
CA ALA A 110 6.84 -12.69 -0.89
C ALA A 110 6.07 -11.41 -1.22
N TYR A 111 5.54 -10.74 -0.18
CA TYR A 111 4.82 -9.49 -0.26
C TYR A 111 5.62 -8.38 0.44
N TYR A 112 6.08 -7.40 -0.34
CA TYR A 112 6.85 -6.24 0.12
C TYR A 112 5.89 -5.04 0.21
N ALA A 113 5.35 -4.81 1.41
CA ALA A 113 4.29 -3.84 1.65
C ALA A 113 4.82 -2.40 1.68
N ASP A 114 5.91 -2.15 2.40
CA ASP A 114 6.56 -0.86 2.48
C ASP A 114 8.01 -1.05 2.94
N CYS A 115 8.97 -0.48 2.21
CA CYS A 115 10.39 -0.61 2.49
C CYS A 115 11.07 0.70 2.93
N TYR A 116 10.36 1.82 3.03
CA TYR A 116 10.96 3.11 3.39
C TYR A 116 11.63 3.07 4.75
N GLY A 117 10.86 2.77 5.79
CA GLY A 117 11.36 2.63 7.15
C GLY A 117 10.80 3.64 8.13
N VAL A 118 11.50 3.73 9.25
CA VAL A 118 11.19 4.61 10.37
C VAL A 118 12.36 5.57 10.56
N HIS A 119 12.05 6.85 10.61
CA HIS A 119 12.99 7.91 10.92
C HIS A 119 12.85 8.39 12.36
N SER A 120 13.92 8.94 12.91
CA SER A 120 14.00 9.33 14.32
C SER A 120 12.96 10.39 14.70
N PHE A 121 12.59 11.29 13.78
CA PHE A 121 11.56 12.30 14.01
C PHE A 121 10.14 11.75 14.07
N GLU A 122 9.92 10.59 13.46
CA GLU A 122 8.62 9.90 13.44
C GLU A 122 8.47 9.03 14.69
N TRP A 123 9.58 8.46 15.17
CA TRP A 123 9.60 7.54 16.30
C TRP A 123 9.78 8.22 17.66
N TYR A 124 10.83 9.03 17.83
CA TYR A 124 11.18 9.66 19.10
C TYR A 124 10.45 11.00 19.29
N LYS A 125 9.91 11.24 20.48
CA LYS A 125 8.99 12.34 20.79
C LYS A 125 9.43 13.14 22.01
N GLY A 126 9.10 14.43 22.02
CA GLY A 126 9.43 15.31 23.15
C GLY A 126 10.95 15.44 23.34
N LYS A 127 11.45 15.13 24.54
CA LYS A 127 12.86 15.33 24.91
C LYS A 127 13.84 14.39 24.21
N THR A 128 13.38 13.23 23.73
CA THR A 128 14.22 12.25 23.02
C THR A 128 14.26 12.52 21.52
N LYS A 129 13.43 13.44 21.01
CA LYS A 129 13.43 13.81 19.60
C LYS A 129 14.76 14.49 19.25
N PRO A 130 15.54 13.94 18.31
CA PRO A 130 16.83 14.52 17.96
C PRO A 130 16.65 15.85 17.21
N VAL A 131 17.76 16.58 17.04
CA VAL A 131 17.78 17.84 16.26
C VAL A 131 17.71 17.58 14.76
N TYR A 132 18.24 16.43 14.31
CA TYR A 132 18.22 16.01 12.90
C TYR A 132 17.54 14.65 12.75
N SER A 133 16.72 14.52 11.72
CA SER A 133 16.07 13.25 11.41
C SER A 133 17.10 12.29 10.79
N GLN A 134 17.23 11.11 11.39
CA GLN A 134 18.12 10.04 10.92
C GLN A 134 17.30 8.75 10.76
N LYS A 135 17.75 7.87 9.87
CA LYS A 135 17.15 6.54 9.72
C LYS A 135 17.34 5.74 11.02
N VAL A 136 16.24 5.21 11.56
CA VAL A 136 16.27 4.20 12.63
C VAL A 136 16.40 2.81 12.01
N TYR A 137 15.51 2.50 11.07
CA TYR A 137 15.49 1.24 10.33
C TYR A 137 14.76 1.46 9.01
N GLY A 138 15.15 0.81 7.92
CA GLY A 138 14.52 1.05 6.62
C GLY A 138 15.41 0.87 5.41
N GLY A 139 14.79 1.02 4.25
CA GLY A 139 15.34 0.78 2.93
C GLY A 139 15.30 -0.70 2.58
N LEU A 140 15.07 -1.01 1.30
CA LEU A 140 15.34 -2.34 0.76
C LEU A 140 16.84 -2.63 0.94
N ASN A 141 17.16 -3.69 1.67
CA ASN A 141 18.55 -4.09 1.93
C ASN A 141 18.95 -5.27 1.04
N GLN A 142 20.24 -5.62 1.07
CA GLN A 142 20.79 -6.68 0.25
C GLN A 142 20.14 -8.05 0.52
N ASN A 143 19.75 -8.37 1.76
CA ASN A 143 19.11 -9.66 2.08
C ASN A 143 17.68 -9.70 1.54
N ASP A 144 16.93 -8.60 1.64
CA ASP A 144 15.58 -8.50 1.10
C ASP A 144 15.58 -8.65 -0.43
N TYR A 145 16.55 -8.01 -1.11
CA TYR A 145 16.78 -8.17 -2.54
C TYR A 145 17.14 -9.62 -2.90
N LEU A 146 18.04 -10.26 -2.14
CA LEU A 146 18.44 -11.65 -2.41
C LEU A 146 17.26 -12.62 -2.25
N LEU A 147 16.39 -12.40 -1.25
CA LEU A 147 15.14 -13.15 -1.12
C LEU A 147 14.24 -12.92 -2.33
N MET A 148 13.99 -11.67 -2.73
CA MET A 148 13.18 -11.34 -3.91
C MET A 148 13.70 -12.06 -5.15
N LYS A 149 15.01 -11.96 -5.41
CA LYS A 149 15.68 -12.64 -6.52
C LYS A 149 15.44 -14.14 -6.45
N LYS A 150 15.65 -14.77 -5.31
CA LYS A 150 15.48 -16.22 -5.14
C LYS A 150 14.02 -16.67 -5.29
N MET A 151 13.06 -15.87 -4.85
CA MET A 151 11.64 -16.14 -5.07
C MET A 151 11.30 -16.11 -6.56
N ILE A 152 11.77 -15.09 -7.29
CA ILE A 152 11.60 -14.98 -8.75
C ILE A 152 12.31 -16.13 -9.48
N ASP A 153 13.58 -16.42 -9.15
CA ASP A 153 14.35 -17.53 -9.74
C ASP A 153 13.62 -18.88 -9.55
N ASN A 154 12.95 -19.06 -8.40
CA ASN A 154 12.16 -20.26 -8.07
C ASN A 154 10.74 -20.25 -8.64
N LYS A 155 10.39 -19.28 -9.50
CA LYS A 155 9.06 -19.09 -10.11
C LYS A 155 7.94 -18.93 -9.06
N LYS A 156 8.27 -18.34 -7.92
CA LYS A 156 7.31 -18.04 -6.84
C LYS A 156 6.83 -16.61 -6.95
N LEU A 157 5.59 -16.39 -6.53
CA LEU A 157 4.95 -15.10 -6.66
C LEU A 157 5.60 -14.05 -5.75
N VAL A 158 5.96 -12.91 -6.33
CA VAL A 158 6.39 -11.70 -5.61
C VAL A 158 5.40 -10.58 -5.87
N ILE A 159 4.96 -9.91 -4.81
CA ILE A 159 4.15 -8.69 -4.90
C ILE A 159 4.93 -7.61 -4.16
N ALA A 160 5.23 -6.49 -4.79
CA ALA A 160 5.88 -5.36 -4.16
C ALA A 160 5.07 -4.08 -4.39
N GLU A 161 4.97 -3.23 -3.38
CA GLU A 161 4.31 -1.93 -3.50
C GLU A 161 5.34 -0.79 -3.54
N TYR A 162 4.83 0.44 -3.68
CA TYR A 162 5.61 1.68 -3.68
C TYR A 162 6.57 1.77 -2.49
N ASN A 163 7.53 2.69 -2.60
CA ASN A 163 8.48 3.03 -1.54
C ASN A 163 9.55 1.98 -1.29
N MET A 164 9.96 1.30 -2.36
CA MET A 164 11.07 0.34 -2.35
C MET A 164 12.39 0.92 -2.84
N PHE A 165 12.33 1.89 -3.76
CA PHE A 165 13.50 2.44 -4.44
C PHE A 165 14.04 3.72 -3.80
N SER A 166 13.15 4.50 -3.18
CA SER A 166 13.47 5.77 -2.55
C SER A 166 14.47 5.63 -1.41
N THR A 167 15.14 6.74 -1.10
CA THR A 167 15.92 6.87 0.13
C THR A 167 15.02 6.47 1.30
N PRO A 168 15.45 5.53 2.15
CA PRO A 168 16.84 5.18 2.45
C PRO A 168 17.35 3.85 1.87
N THR A 169 16.75 3.34 0.79
CA THR A 169 17.32 2.24 -0.01
C THR A 169 18.65 2.68 -0.63
N ASN A 170 19.68 1.83 -0.51
CA ASN A 170 20.98 2.11 -1.09
C ASN A 170 20.91 2.05 -2.63
N ALA A 171 21.58 2.99 -3.32
CA ALA A 171 21.55 3.08 -4.79
C ALA A 171 21.94 1.79 -5.51
N LEU A 172 22.91 1.02 -5.00
CA LEU A 172 23.29 -0.27 -5.58
C LEU A 172 22.16 -1.30 -5.44
N VAL A 173 21.49 -1.34 -4.28
CA VAL A 173 20.36 -2.26 -4.06
C VAL A 173 19.16 -1.87 -4.91
N ARG A 174 18.87 -0.56 -5.03
CA ARG A 174 17.86 -0.03 -5.94
C ARG A 174 18.13 -0.48 -7.38
N SER A 175 19.33 -0.21 -7.92
CA SER A 175 19.69 -0.56 -9.30
C SER A 175 19.57 -2.07 -9.57
N LYS A 176 19.96 -2.90 -8.60
CA LYS A 176 19.77 -4.36 -8.69
C LYS A 176 18.30 -4.76 -8.72
N ALA A 177 17.46 -4.15 -7.90
CA ALA A 177 16.03 -4.44 -7.84
C ALA A 177 15.30 -3.97 -9.12
N GLU A 178 15.61 -2.77 -9.62
CA GLU A 178 15.13 -2.25 -10.91
C GLU A 178 15.49 -3.19 -12.06
N THR A 179 16.74 -3.64 -12.11
CA THR A 179 17.23 -4.61 -13.12
C THR A 179 16.49 -5.94 -13.02
N LEU A 180 16.34 -6.49 -11.81
CA LEU A 180 15.65 -7.76 -11.57
C LEU A 180 14.18 -7.71 -11.99
N MET A 181 13.52 -6.58 -11.74
CA MET A 181 12.12 -6.34 -12.05
C MET A 181 11.92 -5.70 -13.43
N ASN A 182 12.98 -5.53 -14.21
CA ASN A 182 12.95 -4.86 -15.52
C ASN A 182 12.07 -3.60 -15.54
N ILE A 183 12.25 -2.70 -14.56
CA ILE A 183 11.56 -1.41 -14.49
C ILE A 183 12.56 -0.29 -14.23
N GLN A 184 12.17 0.95 -14.51
CA GLN A 184 12.99 2.12 -14.23
C GLN A 184 12.18 3.15 -13.45
N TRP A 185 12.56 3.40 -12.20
CA TRP A 185 11.97 4.46 -11.40
C TRP A 185 12.58 5.81 -11.80
N THR A 186 11.73 6.83 -12.00
CA THR A 186 12.21 8.16 -12.42
C THR A 186 12.75 9.01 -11.27
N SER A 187 12.85 8.42 -10.06
CA SER A 187 13.13 9.12 -8.80
C SER A 187 12.02 10.06 -8.33
N TRP A 188 10.89 10.16 -9.05
CA TRP A 188 9.75 11.00 -8.67
C TRP A 188 8.62 10.20 -8.01
N ALA A 189 8.04 10.82 -6.99
CA ALA A 189 6.82 10.39 -6.34
C ALA A 189 5.82 11.55 -6.26
N GLY A 190 4.53 11.23 -6.23
CA GLY A 190 3.44 12.18 -6.11
C GLY A 190 2.52 11.86 -4.95
N LYS A 191 1.92 12.91 -4.38
CA LYS A 191 0.88 12.79 -3.36
C LYS A 191 -0.19 13.85 -3.55
N TYR A 192 -1.43 13.38 -3.67
CA TYR A 192 -2.61 14.23 -3.63
C TYR A 192 -2.89 14.74 -2.21
N PHE A 193 -3.22 16.04 -2.12
CA PHE A 193 -3.74 16.70 -0.95
C PHE A 193 -5.02 17.45 -1.31
N SER A 194 -6.11 17.17 -0.59
CA SER A 194 -7.37 17.92 -0.75
C SER A 194 -7.24 19.39 -0.36
N ASN A 195 -6.20 19.72 0.40
CA ASN A 195 -5.87 21.08 0.80
C ASN A 195 -4.38 21.12 1.21
N LEU A 196 -3.64 22.12 0.72
CA LEU A 196 -2.21 22.28 0.96
C LEU A 196 -1.91 23.04 2.27
N ASN A 197 -2.90 23.41 3.08
CA ASN A 197 -2.70 24.01 4.39
C ASN A 197 -2.05 23.02 5.37
N ILE A 198 -0.83 23.33 5.80
CA ILE A 198 -0.04 22.54 6.74
C ILE A 198 -0.69 22.38 8.14
N ASN A 199 -1.64 23.24 8.49
CA ASN A 199 -2.34 23.20 9.77
C ASN A 199 -3.59 22.28 9.76
N GLN A 200 -3.98 21.76 8.58
CA GLN A 200 -5.10 20.84 8.48
C GLN A 200 -4.65 19.40 8.79
N LYS A 201 -5.58 18.61 9.36
CA LYS A 201 -5.33 17.21 9.79
C LYS A 201 -4.79 16.30 8.68
N CYS A 202 -5.16 16.57 7.43
CA CYS A 202 -4.72 15.81 6.25
C CYS A 202 -3.90 16.68 5.29
N GLY A 203 -3.37 17.79 5.79
CA GLY A 203 -2.48 18.66 5.04
C GLY A 203 -1.05 18.12 4.95
N PRO A 204 -0.22 18.74 4.10
CA PRO A 204 1.18 18.40 3.96
C PRO A 204 1.97 18.77 5.22
N PRO A 205 3.04 18.04 5.55
CA PRO A 205 3.93 18.41 6.64
C PRO A 205 4.69 19.71 6.31
N GLU A 206 5.01 20.48 7.35
CA GLU A 206 5.67 21.78 7.25
C GLU A 206 6.99 21.75 6.46
N TRP A 207 7.73 20.64 6.49
CA TRP A 207 8.98 20.52 5.74
C TRP A 207 8.77 20.62 4.22
N MET A 208 7.62 20.19 3.68
CA MET A 208 7.32 20.33 2.25
C MET A 208 7.18 21.81 1.88
N LYS A 209 6.47 22.58 2.72
CA LYS A 209 6.36 24.04 2.56
C LYS A 209 7.73 24.68 2.57
N ASN A 210 8.54 24.40 3.59
CA ASN A 210 9.87 24.99 3.73
C ASN A 210 10.78 24.63 2.54
N LEU A 211 10.71 23.38 2.07
CA LEU A 211 11.48 22.92 0.91
C LEU A 211 11.07 23.68 -0.36
N TYR A 212 9.77 23.82 -0.61
CA TYR A 212 9.26 24.53 -1.79
C TYR A 212 9.60 26.01 -1.78
N GLU A 213 9.34 26.69 -0.66
CA GLU A 213 9.64 28.13 -0.52
C GLU A 213 11.15 28.39 -0.69
N SER A 214 12.01 27.45 -0.27
CA SER A 214 13.47 27.55 -0.46
C SER A 214 13.96 27.37 -1.91
N GLN A 215 13.22 26.60 -2.73
CA GLN A 215 13.60 26.31 -4.12
C GLN A 215 12.99 27.29 -5.12
N HIS A 216 11.79 27.80 -4.82
CA HIS A 216 10.99 28.58 -5.76
C HIS A 216 10.90 30.07 -5.45
N MET A 217 11.38 30.51 -4.28
CA MET A 217 11.20 31.88 -3.75
C MET A 217 9.71 32.34 -3.70
N GLY A 218 8.77 31.40 -3.88
CA GLY A 218 7.34 31.63 -3.96
C GLY A 218 6.64 31.35 -2.63
N VAL A 219 5.35 31.71 -2.58
CA VAL A 219 4.48 31.46 -1.41
C VAL A 219 3.79 30.12 -1.58
N TRP A 220 3.80 29.30 -0.53
CA TRP A 220 3.06 28.04 -0.52
C TRP A 220 1.54 28.26 -0.58
N PRO A 221 0.80 27.61 -1.49
CA PRO A 221 -0.63 27.88 -1.75
C PRO A 221 -1.55 27.23 -0.70
N THR A 222 -1.64 27.82 0.50
CA THR A 222 -2.34 27.20 1.64
C THR A 222 -3.86 27.07 1.50
N ASP A 223 -4.50 27.74 0.54
CA ASP A 223 -5.95 27.80 0.37
C ASP A 223 -6.48 26.89 -0.75
N LYS A 224 -5.58 26.26 -1.51
CA LYS A 224 -5.87 25.35 -2.62
C LYS A 224 -5.59 23.90 -2.25
N GLY A 225 -6.22 22.94 -2.93
CA GLY A 225 -5.69 21.59 -2.99
C GLY A 225 -4.69 21.42 -4.14
N GLY A 226 -4.10 20.24 -4.25
CA GLY A 226 -3.16 19.95 -5.32
C GLY A 226 -2.41 18.65 -5.15
N ILE A 227 -1.44 18.45 -6.04
CA ILE A 227 -0.53 17.30 -6.02
C ILE A 227 0.88 17.83 -5.77
N VAL A 228 1.51 17.31 -4.72
CA VAL A 228 2.92 17.55 -4.43
C VAL A 228 3.75 16.48 -5.12
N LEU A 229 4.73 16.90 -5.91
CA LEU A 229 5.69 16.05 -6.59
C LEU A 229 7.04 16.18 -5.89
N LEU A 230 7.67 15.05 -5.58
CA LEU A 230 8.94 14.99 -4.87
C LEU A 230 9.92 14.11 -5.60
N ASN A 231 11.14 14.62 -5.80
CA ASN A 231 12.24 13.84 -6.30
C ASN A 231 13.08 13.28 -5.15
N ASN A 232 13.67 12.12 -5.36
CA ASN A 232 14.59 11.48 -4.42
C ASN A 232 15.79 12.36 -4.01
N ASP A 233 16.20 13.28 -4.87
CA ASP A 233 17.32 14.20 -4.63
C ASP A 233 16.87 15.49 -3.92
N GLY A 234 15.62 15.54 -3.44
CA GLY A 234 15.08 16.62 -2.64
C GLY A 234 14.49 17.77 -3.43
N LEU A 235 14.17 17.58 -4.72
CA LEU A 235 13.40 18.56 -5.51
C LEU A 235 11.91 18.46 -5.20
N ILE A 236 11.21 19.58 -5.26
CA ILE A 236 9.76 19.65 -5.03
C ILE A 236 9.07 20.53 -6.07
N GLU A 237 7.95 20.03 -6.59
CA GLU A 237 7.07 20.77 -7.51
C GLU A 237 5.61 20.60 -7.13
N LEU A 238 4.75 21.52 -7.59
CA LEU A 238 3.32 21.55 -7.27
C LEU A 238 2.44 21.60 -8.53
N LEU A 239 1.43 20.73 -8.56
CA LEU A 239 0.27 20.89 -9.44
C LEU A 239 -0.90 21.42 -8.61
N ILE A 240 -1.28 22.68 -8.84
CA ILE A 240 -2.25 23.40 -8.00
C ILE A 240 -3.63 23.34 -8.65
N GLU A 241 -4.66 23.14 -7.81
CA GLU A 241 -6.06 23.19 -8.21
C GLU A 241 -6.41 24.53 -8.89
N ASP A 242 -7.21 24.48 -9.96
CA ASP A 242 -7.59 25.61 -10.82
C ASP A 242 -6.45 26.28 -11.60
N GLU A 243 -5.19 25.93 -11.35
CA GLU A 243 -4.03 26.50 -12.06
C GLU A 243 -3.39 25.51 -13.03
N HIS A 244 -3.15 24.27 -12.58
CA HIS A 244 -2.44 23.22 -13.32
C HIS A 244 -3.32 21.99 -13.62
N LEU A 245 -4.46 21.85 -12.93
CA LEU A 245 -5.30 20.66 -12.95
C LEU A 245 -6.71 21.00 -13.47
N ASN A 246 -7.26 20.18 -14.37
CA ASN A 246 -8.70 20.23 -14.71
C ASN A 246 -9.53 19.46 -13.68
N SER A 247 -8.97 18.39 -13.11
CA SER A 247 -9.52 17.65 -11.98
C SER A 247 -8.44 17.40 -10.94
N ILE A 248 -8.78 17.64 -9.67
CA ILE A 248 -7.80 17.61 -8.58
C ILE A 248 -7.39 16.20 -8.17
N THR A 249 -8.26 15.20 -8.35
CA THR A 249 -8.04 13.85 -7.80
C THR A 249 -7.49 12.93 -8.89
N PRO A 250 -6.27 12.38 -8.71
CA PRO A 250 -5.73 11.36 -9.62
C PRO A 250 -6.66 10.16 -9.70
N THR A 251 -6.77 9.57 -10.88
CA THR A 251 -7.67 8.44 -11.12
C THR A 251 -6.90 7.26 -11.70
N ILE A 252 -7.07 6.07 -11.11
CA ILE A 252 -6.57 4.84 -11.70
C ILE A 252 -7.51 4.44 -12.83
N ILE A 253 -6.97 4.21 -14.02
CA ILE A 253 -7.64 3.72 -15.21
C ILE A 253 -7.10 2.32 -15.54
N THR A 254 -7.99 1.33 -15.57
CA THR A 254 -7.64 -0.08 -15.84
C THR A 254 -7.82 -0.40 -17.30
N GLN A 255 -6.86 -1.13 -17.88
CA GLN A 255 -7.02 -1.68 -19.23
C GLN A 255 -8.13 -2.75 -19.28
N PRO A 256 -8.82 -2.92 -20.43
CA PRO A 256 -9.88 -3.91 -20.60
C PRO A 256 -9.48 -5.34 -20.21
N GLU A 257 -8.25 -5.74 -20.56
CA GLU A 257 -7.67 -7.05 -20.21
C GLU A 257 -7.53 -7.20 -18.69
N GLY A 258 -7.12 -6.13 -18.01
CA GLY A 258 -7.02 -6.07 -16.55
C GLY A 258 -8.38 -6.18 -15.86
N ILE A 259 -9.40 -5.50 -16.38
CA ILE A 259 -10.78 -5.59 -15.89
C ILE A 259 -11.28 -7.04 -16.01
N ALA A 260 -11.15 -7.63 -17.20
CA ALA A 260 -11.59 -8.99 -17.49
C ALA A 260 -10.87 -10.03 -16.62
N LYS A 261 -9.55 -9.88 -16.44
CA LYS A 261 -8.74 -10.82 -15.67
C LYS A 261 -8.95 -10.69 -14.16
N TYR A 262 -8.89 -9.47 -13.62
CA TYR A 262 -8.82 -9.24 -12.17
C TYR A 262 -10.17 -8.86 -11.53
N GLY A 263 -11.19 -8.56 -12.33
CA GLY A 263 -12.51 -8.13 -11.83
C GLY A 263 -12.44 -6.78 -11.08
N VAL A 264 -11.46 -5.96 -11.41
CA VAL A 264 -11.32 -4.59 -10.89
C VAL A 264 -12.21 -3.63 -11.67
N CYS A 265 -12.54 -2.48 -11.08
CA CYS A 265 -13.28 -1.44 -11.80
C CYS A 265 -12.45 -0.75 -12.88
N GLU A 266 -13.11 -0.22 -13.90
CA GLU A 266 -12.50 0.55 -14.99
C GLU A 266 -11.78 1.80 -14.48
N SER A 267 -12.43 2.58 -13.61
CA SER A 267 -11.86 3.81 -13.06
C SER A 267 -12.06 3.91 -11.55
N VAL A 268 -11.06 4.41 -10.81
CA VAL A 268 -11.21 4.68 -9.38
C VAL A 268 -10.32 5.84 -8.88
N PRO A 269 -10.85 6.79 -8.08
CA PRO A 269 -10.02 7.84 -7.49
C PRO A 269 -8.92 7.27 -6.58
N PHE A 270 -7.72 7.83 -6.67
CA PHE A 270 -6.56 7.41 -5.89
C PHE A 270 -5.93 8.60 -5.15
N GLU A 271 -6.00 8.55 -3.82
CA GLU A 271 -5.59 9.66 -2.95
C GLU A 271 -4.24 9.41 -2.26
N GLN A 272 -3.60 8.27 -2.53
CA GLN A 272 -2.39 7.84 -1.82
C GLN A 272 -1.11 8.24 -2.56
N TRP A 273 0.05 7.91 -1.96
CA TRP A 273 1.34 8.11 -2.61
C TRP A 273 1.43 7.24 -3.86
N PHE A 274 2.03 7.78 -4.92
CA PHE A 274 2.34 7.07 -6.16
C PHE A 274 3.72 7.45 -6.67
N GLU A 275 4.26 6.65 -7.58
CA GLU A 275 5.59 6.80 -8.17
C GLU A 275 5.49 6.85 -9.70
N PHE A 276 6.43 7.55 -10.32
CA PHE A 276 6.60 7.56 -11.76
C PHE A 276 7.60 6.48 -12.15
N VAL A 277 7.14 5.50 -12.93
CA VAL A 277 7.90 4.29 -13.25
C VAL A 277 7.71 3.95 -14.72
N LEU A 278 8.81 3.65 -15.41
CA LEU A 278 8.75 3.08 -16.75
C LEU A 278 8.69 1.55 -16.63
N PRO A 279 7.70 0.90 -17.29
CA PRO A 279 7.49 -0.54 -17.16
C PRO A 279 8.45 -1.39 -18.01
N ASN A 280 9.23 -0.76 -18.89
CA ASN A 280 10.01 -1.41 -19.95
C ASN A 280 9.16 -2.42 -20.73
N GLU A 281 9.53 -3.70 -20.74
CA GLU A 281 8.85 -4.78 -21.47
C GLU A 281 7.71 -5.44 -20.69
N ASN A 282 7.42 -4.95 -19.48
CA ASN A 282 6.39 -5.51 -18.63
C ASN A 282 4.99 -5.10 -19.06
N GLU A 283 4.02 -5.92 -18.67
CA GLU A 283 2.61 -5.63 -18.89
C GLU A 283 2.09 -4.67 -17.81
N VAL A 284 1.30 -3.68 -18.22
CA VAL A 284 0.68 -2.71 -17.31
C VAL A 284 -0.81 -3.00 -17.21
N VAL A 285 -1.29 -3.38 -16.02
CA VAL A 285 -2.71 -3.69 -15.79
C VAL A 285 -3.54 -2.41 -15.69
N SER A 286 -2.97 -1.34 -15.15
CA SER A 286 -3.63 -0.07 -14.93
C SER A 286 -2.65 1.09 -14.88
N TYR A 287 -3.11 2.28 -15.25
CA TYR A 287 -2.39 3.54 -15.16
C TYR A 287 -3.03 4.46 -14.13
N LEU A 288 -2.28 5.41 -13.60
CA LEU A 288 -2.77 6.61 -12.96
C LEU A 288 -2.84 7.70 -14.01
N GLU A 289 -3.93 8.43 -14.05
CA GLU A 289 -4.12 9.63 -14.83
C GLU A 289 -4.20 10.83 -13.90
N ILE A 290 -3.35 11.82 -14.16
CA ILE A 290 -3.36 13.13 -13.56
C ILE A 290 -3.95 14.09 -14.59
N ASP A 291 -5.18 14.54 -14.39
CA ASP A 291 -5.91 15.39 -15.34
C ASP A 291 -5.38 16.84 -15.30
N VAL A 292 -4.27 17.08 -16.00
CA VAL A 292 -3.58 18.37 -16.10
C VAL A 292 -4.10 19.20 -17.28
N ASN A 293 -4.05 20.52 -17.12
CA ASN A 293 -4.18 21.45 -18.25
C ASN A 293 -2.81 21.69 -18.92
N ALA A 294 -2.76 22.55 -19.94
CA ALA A 294 -1.52 22.85 -20.67
C ALA A 294 -0.36 23.36 -19.78
N LYS A 295 -0.65 24.07 -18.68
CA LYS A 295 0.38 24.53 -17.73
C LYS A 295 0.90 23.37 -16.87
N GLY A 296 0.01 22.49 -16.41
CA GLY A 296 0.41 21.30 -15.68
C GLY A 296 1.24 20.34 -16.53
N GLU A 297 0.89 20.18 -17.81
CA GLU A 297 1.67 19.39 -18.76
C GLU A 297 3.07 20.00 -19.01
N ASP A 298 3.17 21.33 -19.12
CA ASP A 298 4.46 22.03 -19.22
C ASP A 298 5.34 21.82 -17.97
N ILE A 299 4.75 21.80 -16.77
CA ILE A 299 5.46 21.46 -15.53
C ILE A 299 5.98 20.02 -15.57
N LEU A 300 5.10 19.05 -15.86
CA LEU A 300 5.47 17.63 -15.89
C LEU A 300 6.56 17.34 -16.93
N SER A 301 6.43 17.87 -18.14
CA SER A 301 7.39 17.64 -19.23
C SER A 301 8.78 18.22 -18.93
N LYS A 302 8.89 19.37 -18.24
CA LYS A 302 10.19 19.91 -17.79
C LYS A 302 10.93 19.00 -16.82
N MET A 303 10.20 18.19 -16.06
CA MET A 303 10.76 17.17 -15.16
C MET A 303 10.98 15.82 -15.87
N GLY A 304 10.63 15.70 -17.15
CA GLY A 304 10.64 14.43 -17.87
C GLY A 304 9.53 13.46 -17.45
N LEU A 305 8.43 13.97 -16.88
CA LEU A 305 7.27 13.20 -16.45
C LEU A 305 6.12 13.33 -17.44
N SER A 306 5.24 12.33 -17.44
CA SER A 306 3.96 12.33 -18.18
C SER A 306 2.81 12.47 -17.20
N ALA A 307 1.68 13.02 -17.64
CA ALA A 307 0.42 13.03 -16.91
C ALA A 307 -0.13 11.62 -16.60
N THR A 308 0.41 10.60 -17.26
CA THR A 308 0.07 9.19 -17.04
C THR A 308 1.27 8.38 -16.55
N THR A 309 1.07 7.52 -15.56
CA THR A 309 2.10 6.58 -15.07
C THR A 309 1.48 5.21 -14.76
N PRO A 310 2.18 4.08 -14.93
CA PRO A 310 1.69 2.78 -14.48
C PRO A 310 1.34 2.77 -12.99
N MET A 311 0.35 1.96 -12.61
CA MET A 311 -0.04 1.72 -11.22
C MET A 311 0.05 0.26 -10.81
N VAL A 312 -0.10 -0.65 -11.76
CA VAL A 312 0.11 -2.09 -11.56
C VAL A 312 0.88 -2.61 -12.75
N ILE A 313 2.13 -2.99 -12.52
CA ILE A 313 3.01 -3.62 -13.49
C ILE A 313 3.10 -5.10 -13.12
N LYS A 314 3.07 -5.98 -14.12
CA LYS A 314 3.34 -7.41 -13.95
C LYS A 314 4.32 -7.89 -15.00
N ASP A 315 5.12 -8.88 -14.64
CA ASP A 315 5.94 -9.55 -15.65
C ASP A 315 5.07 -10.39 -16.61
N PRO A 316 5.60 -10.72 -17.79
CA PRO A 316 4.88 -11.55 -18.76
C PRO A 316 4.42 -12.90 -18.20
N ASN A 317 5.15 -13.48 -17.24
CA ASN A 317 4.79 -14.78 -16.66
C ASN A 317 3.85 -14.67 -15.44
N GLY A 318 3.54 -13.46 -14.96
CA GLY A 318 2.76 -13.25 -13.74
C GLY A 318 3.42 -13.77 -12.46
N THR A 319 4.75 -13.94 -12.47
CA THR A 319 5.58 -14.30 -11.32
C THR A 319 5.83 -13.09 -10.40
N TYR A 320 5.83 -11.86 -10.91
CA TYR A 320 5.86 -10.68 -10.04
C TYR A 320 4.85 -9.60 -10.43
N PHE A 321 4.42 -8.88 -9.41
CA PHE A 321 3.58 -7.69 -9.51
C PHE A 321 4.26 -6.54 -8.76
N TYR A 322 4.28 -5.37 -9.39
CA TYR A 322 4.72 -4.13 -8.76
C TYR A 322 3.59 -3.10 -8.77
N PHE A 323 3.20 -2.64 -7.59
CA PHE A 323 2.19 -1.59 -7.43
C PHE A 323 2.91 -0.26 -7.24
N CYS A 324 2.79 0.64 -8.22
CA CYS A 324 3.48 1.93 -8.22
C CYS A 324 2.81 2.97 -7.30
N GLY A 325 1.96 2.54 -6.37
CA GLY A 325 1.39 3.40 -5.34
C GLY A 325 1.09 2.64 -4.06
N ASN A 326 0.89 3.39 -2.98
CA ASN A 326 0.53 2.83 -1.68
C ASN A 326 -0.89 2.28 -1.72
N PHE A 327 -1.02 0.98 -1.95
CA PHE A 327 -2.30 0.29 -1.99
C PHE A 327 -2.65 -0.29 -0.62
N GLY A 328 -1.65 -0.63 0.19
CA GLY A 328 -1.79 -1.20 1.51
C GLY A 328 -2.57 -0.35 2.51
N GLY A 329 -2.44 0.98 2.47
CA GLY A 329 -2.98 1.98 3.41
C GLY A 329 -4.52 2.18 3.43
N ASN A 330 -5.27 1.09 3.36
CA ASN A 330 -6.73 1.06 3.25
C ASN A 330 -7.46 0.92 4.60
N PRO A 331 -8.61 1.60 4.78
CA PRO A 331 -9.37 1.54 6.03
C PRO A 331 -10.11 0.20 6.17
N VAL A 332 -9.60 -0.67 7.03
CA VAL A 332 -10.23 -1.98 7.33
C VAL A 332 -10.35 -2.26 8.82
N GLN A 333 -11.43 -2.95 9.18
CA GLN A 333 -11.66 -3.51 10.51
C GLN A 333 -11.42 -5.02 10.49
N MET A 334 -10.44 -5.51 11.26
CA MET A 334 -10.02 -6.93 11.16
C MET A 334 -11.10 -7.94 11.54
N TRP A 335 -12.06 -7.56 12.38
CA TRP A 335 -13.16 -8.45 12.73
C TRP A 335 -14.10 -8.70 11.54
N THR A 336 -14.26 -7.73 10.62
CA THR A 336 -15.08 -7.90 9.41
C THR A 336 -14.44 -8.87 8.41
N ALA A 337 -13.12 -9.11 8.49
CA ALA A 337 -12.47 -10.08 7.64
C ALA A 337 -13.07 -11.48 7.83
N LYS A 338 -13.48 -11.83 9.04
CA LYS A 338 -13.86 -13.20 9.39
C LYS A 338 -15.37 -13.39 9.48
N ILE A 339 -16.14 -12.76 8.60
CA ILE A 339 -17.58 -12.96 8.43
C ILE A 339 -17.93 -12.96 6.93
N ALA A 340 -18.96 -13.71 6.56
CA ALA A 340 -19.49 -13.69 5.20
C ALA A 340 -20.07 -12.30 4.90
N GLY A 341 -19.84 -11.78 3.69
CA GLY A 341 -20.22 -10.41 3.34
C GLY A 341 -19.44 -9.31 4.09
N GLY A 342 -18.37 -9.65 4.82
CA GLY A 342 -17.58 -8.70 5.61
C GLY A 342 -17.04 -7.49 4.84
N LYS A 343 -16.82 -7.64 3.54
CA LYS A 343 -16.44 -6.56 2.63
C LYS A 343 -17.48 -5.43 2.59
N TRP A 344 -18.78 -5.78 2.64
CA TRP A 344 -19.90 -4.82 2.66
C TRP A 344 -20.01 -4.14 4.02
N VAL A 345 -19.87 -4.90 5.10
CA VAL A 345 -19.84 -4.36 6.46
C VAL A 345 -18.68 -3.38 6.62
N ASN A 346 -17.48 -3.73 6.13
CA ASN A 346 -16.32 -2.84 6.15
C ASN A 346 -16.59 -1.55 5.37
N ARG A 347 -17.18 -1.65 4.18
CA ARG A 347 -17.57 -0.49 3.36
C ARG A 347 -18.52 0.44 4.12
N PHE A 348 -19.55 -0.11 4.76
CA PHE A 348 -20.51 0.67 5.54
C PHE A 348 -19.86 1.44 6.70
N LEU A 349 -18.89 0.83 7.39
CA LEU A 349 -18.20 1.46 8.53
C LEU A 349 -17.34 2.68 8.14
N TYR A 350 -16.87 2.75 6.88
CA TYR A 350 -15.93 3.77 6.44
C TYR A 350 -16.47 4.72 5.36
N GLN A 351 -17.71 4.51 4.90
CA GLN A 351 -18.30 5.29 3.80
C GLN A 351 -18.32 6.81 4.03
N PHE A 352 -18.39 7.26 5.28
CA PHE A 352 -18.45 8.68 5.64
C PHE A 352 -17.08 9.31 5.96
N ASN A 353 -16.09 8.50 6.36
CA ASN A 353 -14.80 9.00 6.86
C ASN A 353 -13.64 8.81 5.88
N ALA A 354 -13.79 7.92 4.90
CA ALA A 354 -12.74 7.57 3.94
C ALA A 354 -13.36 7.04 2.64
N LYS A 355 -14.28 7.80 2.04
CA LYS A 355 -15.12 7.37 0.90
C LYS A 355 -14.29 6.81 -0.26
N ASN A 356 -13.34 7.59 -0.80
CA ASN A 356 -12.54 7.21 -1.96
C ASN A 356 -11.65 6.01 -1.66
N ARG A 357 -10.91 6.01 -0.53
CA ARG A 357 -10.13 4.82 -0.11
C ARG A 357 -10.99 3.57 0.11
N THR A 358 -12.23 3.73 0.60
CA THR A 358 -13.16 2.61 0.76
C THR A 358 -13.61 2.05 -0.59
N ILE A 359 -13.87 2.94 -1.57
CA ILE A 359 -14.21 2.56 -2.95
C ILE A 359 -13.01 1.85 -3.59
N PHE A 360 -11.80 2.42 -3.48
CA PHE A 360 -10.55 1.82 -3.94
C PHE A 360 -10.33 0.42 -3.36
N PHE A 361 -10.40 0.27 -2.03
CA PHE A 361 -10.27 -1.04 -1.39
C PHE A 361 -11.29 -2.05 -1.94
N HIS A 362 -12.57 -1.64 -2.03
CA HIS A 362 -13.64 -2.54 -2.39
C HIS A 362 -13.62 -2.91 -3.88
N ASN A 363 -13.46 -1.94 -4.77
CA ASN A 363 -13.65 -2.12 -6.20
C ASN A 363 -12.35 -2.41 -6.96
N TYR A 364 -11.19 -2.16 -6.34
CA TYR A 364 -9.90 -2.30 -7.00
C TYR A 364 -8.95 -3.23 -6.24
N TYR A 365 -8.46 -2.83 -5.06
CA TYR A 365 -7.40 -3.57 -4.36
C TYR A 365 -7.81 -4.99 -3.93
N ALA A 366 -9.00 -5.14 -3.31
CA ALA A 366 -9.43 -6.45 -2.83
C ALA A 366 -9.73 -7.46 -3.95
N PRO A 367 -10.42 -7.09 -5.07
CA PRO A 367 -10.51 -7.95 -6.25
C PRO A 367 -9.15 -8.32 -6.83
N LEU A 368 -8.25 -7.33 -7.03
CA LEU A 368 -6.91 -7.55 -7.59
C LEU A 368 -6.10 -8.59 -6.81
N ILE A 369 -5.87 -8.33 -5.51
CA ILE A 369 -5.13 -9.25 -4.63
C ILE A 369 -5.81 -10.61 -4.57
N ASN A 370 -7.13 -10.65 -4.46
CA ASN A 370 -7.85 -11.92 -4.40
C ASN A 370 -7.61 -12.76 -5.66
N THR A 371 -7.64 -12.15 -6.84
CA THR A 371 -7.40 -12.88 -8.09
C THR A 371 -5.95 -13.34 -8.18
N ILE A 372 -4.98 -12.46 -7.91
CA ILE A 372 -3.54 -12.80 -7.90
C ILE A 372 -3.25 -14.01 -6.98
N LEU A 373 -3.76 -13.99 -5.75
CA LEU A 373 -3.54 -15.08 -4.78
C LEU A 373 -4.26 -16.38 -5.16
N ASN A 374 -5.45 -16.30 -5.75
CA ASN A 374 -6.18 -17.49 -6.18
C ASN A 374 -5.55 -18.14 -7.40
N ASP A 375 -5.10 -17.36 -8.38
CA ASP A 375 -4.38 -17.85 -9.56
C ASP A 375 -3.12 -18.59 -9.13
N TYR A 376 -2.31 -17.98 -8.26
CA TYR A 376 -1.11 -18.63 -7.74
C TYR A 376 -1.43 -19.88 -6.92
N TYR A 377 -2.47 -19.84 -6.08
CA TYR A 377 -2.91 -21.00 -5.32
C TYR A 377 -3.38 -22.15 -6.23
N ALA A 378 -4.07 -21.86 -7.33
CA ALA A 378 -4.46 -22.89 -8.31
C ALA A 378 -3.22 -23.52 -8.95
N LEU A 379 -2.31 -22.71 -9.50
CA LEU A 379 -1.06 -23.16 -10.12
C LEU A 379 -0.25 -24.07 -9.19
N LYS A 380 -0.10 -23.67 -7.91
CA LYS A 380 0.62 -24.44 -6.90
C LYS A 380 0.03 -25.83 -6.63
N ASN A 381 -1.30 -25.98 -6.72
CA ASN A 381 -1.96 -27.27 -6.46
C ASN A 381 -2.06 -28.16 -7.71
N GLU A 382 -1.73 -27.62 -8.89
CA GLU A 382 -1.65 -28.37 -10.14
C GLU A 382 -0.23 -28.93 -10.40
N SER A 383 0.80 -28.26 -9.86
CA SER A 383 2.21 -28.68 -9.86
C SER A 383 2.52 -29.68 -8.74
#